data_AF-A0A521KTT9-F1
#
_entry.id   AF-A0A521KTT9-F1
#
_cell.length_a   1.000
_cell.length_b   1.000
_cell.length_c   1.000
_cell.angle_alpha   90.00
_cell.angle_beta   90.00
_cell.angle_gamma   90.00
#
_symmetry.space_group_name_H-M   'P 1'
#
loop_
_entity.id
_entity.type
_entity.pdbx_description
1 polymer ?
#
loop_
_entity_poly.entity_id
_entity_poly.type
_entity_poly.pdbx_seq_one_letter_code
_entity_poly.pdbx_strand_id
1 'polypeptide(L)'
;DSQRIVYRASHPSDQAELEKYQALLAQRLVEPGQLDIFVMNADGTSQRQVTANGASNFAPFFHPDGRRIIFASDQHERQPDRPSERPTDRPHSFHLYLVGDDGTGLEQVTFAGGFNSFPMFSPDGKQVVWVSDRNATSRGEFNVFLADWVP
;
A
#
# COMPACT_ATOMS: atom_id res chain seq x y z
N ASP A 1 2.00 13.17 -14.51
CA ASP A 1 2.54 13.45 -15.87
C ASP A 1 2.57 12.22 -16.78
N SER A 2 2.07 11.06 -16.32
CA SER A 2 2.05 9.79 -17.06
C SER A 2 3.44 9.28 -17.49
N GLN A 3 4.52 9.78 -16.89
CA GLN A 3 5.89 9.33 -17.20
C GLN A 3 6.31 8.12 -16.36
N ARG A 4 5.68 7.92 -15.20
CA ARG A 4 5.99 6.85 -14.26
C ARG A 4 4.74 6.12 -13.82
N ILE A 5 4.92 4.86 -13.48
CA ILE A 5 3.91 3.97 -12.94
C ILE A 5 4.33 3.61 -11.51
N VAL A 6 3.37 3.67 -10.58
CA VAL A 6 3.51 3.09 -9.24
C VAL A 6 2.56 1.90 -9.12
N TYR A 7 3.06 0.78 -8.62
CA TYR A 7 2.31 -0.46 -8.57
C TYR A 7 2.76 -1.32 -7.39
N ARG A 8 1.97 -2.35 -7.09
CA ARG A 8 2.31 -3.36 -6.08
C ARG A 8 2.78 -4.63 -6.78
N ALA A 9 3.81 -5.27 -6.26
CA ALA A 9 4.31 -6.54 -6.78
C ALA A 9 4.98 -7.38 -5.69
N SER A 10 5.12 -8.67 -5.98
CA SER A 10 6.00 -9.58 -5.28
C SER A 10 6.89 -10.22 -6.34
N HIS A 11 8.19 -10.24 -6.09
CA HIS A 11 9.18 -10.85 -6.98
C HIS A 11 9.97 -11.89 -6.19
N PRO A 12 10.11 -13.12 -6.71
CA PRO A 12 10.99 -14.11 -6.11
C PRO A 12 12.39 -13.54 -5.89
N SER A 13 12.90 -13.69 -4.68
CA SER A 13 14.19 -13.14 -4.23
C SER A 13 15.32 -14.16 -4.29
N ASP A 14 14.98 -15.45 -4.32
CA ASP A 14 15.92 -16.54 -4.45
C ASP A 14 15.47 -17.63 -5.44
N GLN A 15 16.35 -18.60 -5.68
CA GLN A 15 16.12 -19.69 -6.64
C GLN A 15 14.96 -20.60 -6.23
N ALA A 16 14.77 -20.85 -4.93
CA ALA A 16 13.71 -21.72 -4.44
C ALA A 16 12.33 -21.06 -4.59
N GLU A 17 12.24 -19.76 -4.30
CA GLU A 17 11.04 -18.95 -4.55
C GLU A 17 10.71 -18.88 -6.05
N LEU A 18 11.73 -18.76 -6.91
CA LEU A 18 11.55 -18.70 -8.35
C LEU A 18 11.00 -20.03 -8.91
N GLU A 19 11.57 -21.16 -8.48
CA GLU A 19 11.11 -22.49 -8.86
C GLU A 19 9.66 -22.74 -8.41
N LYS A 20 9.33 -22.36 -7.17
CA LYS A 20 7.96 -22.44 -6.64
C LYS A 20 6.99 -21.59 -7.47
N TYR A 21 7.36 -20.34 -7.77
CA TYR A 21 6.56 -19.43 -8.59
C TYR A 21 6.29 -20.01 -9.98
N GLN A 22 7.32 -20.53 -10.65
CA GLN A 22 7.18 -21.16 -11.97
C GLN A 22 6.30 -22.41 -11.94
N ALA A 23 6.43 -23.25 -10.89
CA ALA A 23 5.61 -24.45 -10.72
C ALA A 23 4.11 -24.12 -10.54
N LEU A 24 3.79 -23.04 -9.82
CA LEU A 24 2.42 -22.55 -9.68
C LEU A 24 1.89 -21.97 -11.00
N LEU A 25 2.70 -21.17 -11.70
CA LEU A 25 2.32 -20.60 -12.99
C LEU A 25 2.02 -21.66 -14.04
N ALA A 26 2.78 -22.77 -14.08
CA ALA A 26 2.52 -23.89 -14.97
C ALA A 26 1.12 -24.51 -14.76
N GLN A 27 0.57 -24.35 -13.55
CA GLN A 27 -0.78 -24.79 -13.17
C GLN A 27 -1.82 -23.66 -13.25
N ARG A 28 -1.45 -22.47 -13.73
CA ARG A 28 -2.27 -21.25 -13.72
C ARG A 28 -2.68 -20.81 -12.31
N LEU A 29 -1.80 -21.05 -11.35
CA LEU A 29 -1.96 -20.66 -9.95
C LEU A 29 -1.01 -19.53 -9.60
N VAL A 30 -1.38 -18.80 -8.55
CA VAL A 30 -0.59 -17.77 -7.89
C VAL A 30 -0.76 -17.99 -6.38
N GLU A 31 0.34 -17.92 -5.65
CA GLU A 31 0.30 -17.94 -4.19
C GLU A 31 0.12 -16.50 -3.67
N PRO A 32 -0.79 -16.26 -2.71
CA PRO A 32 -0.85 -14.99 -2.02
C PRO A 32 0.45 -14.73 -1.26
N GLY A 33 1.12 -13.63 -1.60
CA GLY A 33 2.34 -13.18 -0.93
C GLY A 33 2.21 -11.78 -0.38
N GLN A 34 3.20 -11.38 0.40
CA GLN A 34 3.39 -9.96 0.75
C GLN A 34 3.73 -9.18 -0.50
N LEU A 35 3.12 -8.00 -0.63
CA LEU A 35 3.31 -7.13 -1.79
C LEU A 35 4.03 -5.87 -1.34
N ASP A 36 5.03 -5.48 -2.11
CA ASP A 36 5.74 -4.23 -1.95
C ASP A 36 5.34 -3.23 -3.02
N ILE A 37 5.62 -1.96 -2.76
CA ILE A 37 5.42 -0.87 -3.72
C ILE A 37 6.67 -0.75 -4.59
N PHE A 38 6.44 -0.64 -5.89
CA PHE A 38 7.45 -0.44 -6.92
C PHE A 38 7.10 0.78 -7.76
N VAL A 39 8.13 1.37 -8.36
CA VAL A 39 7.99 2.37 -9.41
C VAL A 39 8.79 1.98 -10.64
N MET A 40 8.32 2.39 -11.80
CA MET A 40 9.02 2.25 -13.08
C MET A 40 8.64 3.40 -14.01
N ASN A 41 9.39 3.59 -15.09
CA ASN A 41 8.99 4.46 -16.20
C ASN A 41 7.80 3.84 -16.94
N ALA A 42 7.02 4.67 -17.63
CA ALA A 42 5.84 4.22 -18.39
C ALA A 42 6.19 3.26 -19.54
N ASP A 43 7.43 3.26 -20.01
CA ASP A 43 7.95 2.32 -21.01
C ASP A 43 8.43 0.98 -20.40
N GLY A 44 8.31 0.81 -19.08
CA GLY A 44 8.75 -0.37 -18.33
C GLY A 44 10.22 -0.35 -17.90
N THR A 45 10.98 0.70 -18.22
CA THR A 45 12.38 0.82 -17.79
C THR A 45 12.50 1.36 -16.36
N SER A 46 13.71 1.27 -15.79
CA SER A 46 14.04 1.84 -14.46
C SER A 46 13.13 1.35 -13.32
N GLN A 47 12.68 0.10 -13.39
CA GLN A 47 11.97 -0.54 -12.29
C GLN A 47 12.83 -0.52 -11.02
N ARG A 48 12.23 -0.12 -9.90
CA ARG A 48 12.84 -0.20 -8.57
C ARG A 48 11.80 -0.38 -7.47
N GLN A 49 12.21 -1.06 -6.42
CA GLN A 49 11.43 -1.23 -5.19
C GLN A 49 11.45 0.07 -4.36
N VAL A 50 10.32 0.38 -3.72
CA VAL A 50 10.14 1.54 -2.83
C VAL A 50 9.99 1.08 -1.38
N THR A 51 9.24 0.01 -1.13
CA THR A 51 9.05 -0.55 0.22
C THR A 51 9.72 -1.92 0.34
N ALA A 52 10.28 -2.21 1.51
CA ALA A 52 10.79 -3.52 1.90
C ALA A 52 10.60 -3.71 3.42
N ASN A 53 9.35 -3.52 3.88
CA ASN A 53 9.01 -3.37 5.30
C ASN A 53 8.45 -4.64 5.95
N GLY A 54 8.41 -5.77 5.23
CA GLY A 54 7.81 -7.02 5.72
C GLY A 54 6.29 -6.93 5.95
N ALA A 55 5.66 -5.87 5.46
CA ALA A 55 4.23 -5.65 5.45
C ALA A 55 3.66 -5.96 4.06
N SER A 56 2.33 -6.00 3.95
CA SER A 56 1.63 -6.04 2.68
C SER A 56 1.16 -4.64 2.33
N ASN A 57 1.63 -4.12 1.20
CA ASN A 57 1.43 -2.76 0.75
C ASN A 57 0.53 -2.75 -0.49
N PHE A 58 -0.51 -1.91 -0.50
CA PHE A 58 -1.59 -1.91 -1.48
C PHE A 58 -1.95 -0.51 -1.97
N ALA A 59 -2.65 -0.48 -3.11
CA ALA A 59 -3.28 0.71 -3.67
C ALA A 59 -2.40 1.97 -3.66
N PRO A 60 -1.17 1.92 -4.22
CA PRO A 60 -0.31 3.07 -4.22
C PRO A 60 -0.81 4.15 -5.19
N PHE A 61 -0.54 5.41 -4.85
CA PHE A 61 -0.81 6.56 -5.69
C PHE A 61 0.30 7.61 -5.53
N PHE A 62 0.72 8.24 -6.62
CA PHE A 62 1.69 9.32 -6.56
C PHE A 62 1.07 10.59 -5.98
N HIS A 63 1.77 11.23 -5.05
CA HIS A 63 1.46 12.60 -4.70
C HIS A 63 1.78 13.52 -5.90
N PRO A 64 1.00 14.60 -6.15
CA PRO A 64 1.19 15.49 -7.31
C PRO A 64 2.54 16.21 -7.40
N ASP A 65 3.27 16.32 -6.28
CA ASP A 65 4.65 16.82 -6.26
C ASP A 65 5.66 15.89 -6.96
N GLY A 66 5.27 14.67 -7.31
CA GLY A 66 6.10 13.68 -7.97
C GLY A 66 7.23 13.11 -7.10
N ARG A 67 7.26 13.38 -5.79
CA ARG A 67 8.33 12.92 -4.89
C ARG A 67 7.84 12.02 -3.78
N ARG A 68 6.53 11.87 -3.62
CA ARG A 68 5.93 11.05 -2.56
C ARG A 68 4.90 10.10 -3.12
N ILE A 69 4.70 8.99 -2.42
CA ILE A 69 3.74 7.94 -2.74
C ILE A 69 2.90 7.68 -1.50
N ILE A 70 1.58 7.73 -1.65
CA ILE A 70 0.63 7.29 -0.62
C ILE A 70 0.15 5.88 -0.93
N PHE A 71 0.01 5.03 0.08
CA PHE A 71 -0.40 3.64 -0.07
C PHE A 71 -1.04 3.11 1.22
N ALA A 72 -1.75 1.99 1.14
CA ALA A 72 -2.28 1.29 2.30
C ALA A 72 -1.31 0.20 2.76
N SER A 73 -1.09 0.05 4.06
CA SER A 73 -0.19 -0.97 4.62
C SER A 73 -0.73 -1.56 5.92
N ASP A 74 -0.45 -2.85 6.14
CA ASP A 74 -0.64 -3.53 7.43
C ASP A 74 0.60 -3.40 8.34
N GLN A 75 1.57 -2.54 8.02
CA GLN A 75 2.82 -2.40 8.78
C GLN A 75 2.59 -2.09 10.27
N HIS A 76 1.52 -1.38 10.62
CA HIS A 76 1.18 -1.12 12.03
C HIS A 76 1.01 -2.42 12.82
N GLU A 77 0.37 -3.43 12.23
CA GLU A 77 0.11 -4.74 12.83
C GLU A 77 1.35 -5.64 12.87
N ARG A 78 2.43 -5.25 12.18
CA ARG A 78 3.71 -5.98 12.16
C ARG A 78 4.67 -5.53 13.25
N GLN A 79 4.35 -4.46 13.98
CA GLN A 79 5.20 -3.93 15.04
C GLN A 79 5.10 -4.80 16.30
N PRO A 80 6.21 -5.41 16.78
CA PRO A 80 6.18 -6.34 17.92
C PRO A 80 5.67 -5.73 19.23
N ASP A 81 5.81 -4.42 19.37
CA ASP A 81 5.49 -3.63 20.55
C ASP A 81 4.10 -2.98 20.49
N ARG A 82 3.37 -3.12 19.37
CA ARG A 82 2.02 -2.59 19.21
C ARG A 82 0.98 -3.70 19.37
N PRO A 83 0.01 -3.57 20.29
CA PRO A 83 -1.11 -4.49 20.33
C PRO A 83 -1.94 -4.35 19.05
N SER A 84 -2.39 -5.48 18.49
CA SER A 84 -3.25 -5.47 17.31
C SER A 84 -4.49 -4.61 17.58
N GLU A 85 -4.85 -3.74 16.63
CA GLU A 85 -6.03 -2.89 16.75
C GLU A 85 -7.34 -3.68 16.53
N ARG A 86 -7.23 -4.94 16.09
CA ARG A 86 -8.39 -5.83 15.90
C ARG A 86 -8.21 -7.17 16.63
N PRO A 87 -9.32 -7.83 17.00
CA PRO A 87 -9.26 -9.20 17.49
C PRO A 87 -8.70 -10.14 16.41
N THR A 88 -8.08 -11.24 16.83
CA THR A 88 -7.35 -12.20 15.98
C THR A 88 -8.19 -12.91 14.90
N ASP A 89 -9.52 -12.77 14.94
CA ASP A 89 -10.45 -13.30 13.95
C ASP A 89 -10.75 -12.33 12.80
N ARG A 90 -10.13 -11.13 12.80
CA ARG A 90 -10.30 -10.12 11.74
C ARG A 90 -9.04 -9.98 10.88
N PRO A 91 -9.19 -9.59 9.60
CA PRO A 91 -8.05 -9.22 8.78
C PRO A 91 -7.27 -8.08 9.44
N HIS A 92 -5.96 -8.05 9.17
CA HIS A 92 -5.05 -7.03 9.69
C HIS A 92 -5.58 -5.62 9.42
N SER A 93 -5.32 -4.69 10.33
CA SER A 93 -5.66 -3.30 10.11
C SER A 93 -4.79 -2.69 9.03
N PHE A 94 -5.41 -1.92 8.15
CA PHE A 94 -4.72 -1.17 7.11
C PHE A 94 -4.80 0.33 7.41
N HIS A 95 -3.65 0.97 7.44
CA HIS A 95 -3.51 2.42 7.54
C HIS A 95 -2.88 2.97 6.27
N LEU A 96 -3.17 4.24 5.98
CA LEU A 96 -2.47 4.95 4.91
C LEU A 96 -1.09 5.38 5.39
N TYR A 97 -0.10 5.21 4.53
CA TYR A 97 1.26 5.66 4.73
C TYR A 97 1.70 6.51 3.54
N LEU A 98 2.57 7.48 3.81
CA LEU A 98 3.27 8.29 2.84
C LEU A 98 4.75 7.94 2.89
N VAL A 99 5.39 7.83 1.73
CA VAL A 99 6.84 7.60 1.62
C VAL A 99 7.41 8.45 0.51
N GLY A 100 8.67 8.87 0.65
CA GLY A 100 9.45 9.41 -0.45
C GLY A 100 9.49 8.39 -1.60
N ASP A 101 9.50 8.88 -2.84
CA ASP A 101 9.56 7.98 -3.98
C ASP A 101 10.85 7.16 -3.93
N ASP A 102 11.94 7.70 -3.37
CA ASP A 102 13.21 7.01 -3.07
C ASP A 102 13.14 5.93 -1.97
N GLY A 103 11.98 5.74 -1.33
CA GLY A 103 11.76 4.77 -0.25
C GLY A 103 12.05 5.29 1.16
N THR A 104 12.48 6.55 1.30
CA THR A 104 12.80 7.15 2.59
C THR A 104 11.61 7.92 3.19
N GLY A 105 11.69 8.26 4.48
CA GLY A 105 10.70 9.14 5.12
C GLY A 105 9.30 8.53 5.24
N LEU A 106 9.21 7.23 5.56
CA LEU A 106 7.94 6.56 5.78
C LEU A 106 7.18 7.17 6.97
N GLU A 107 5.93 7.57 6.74
CA GLU A 107 5.06 8.23 7.72
C GLU A 107 3.65 7.65 7.67
N GLN A 108 3.01 7.47 8.83
CA GLN A 108 1.59 7.07 8.92
C GLN A 108 0.67 8.29 8.80
N VAL A 109 -0.33 8.22 7.92
CA VAL A 109 -1.26 9.32 7.60
C VAL A 109 -2.60 9.17 8.35
N THR A 110 -3.11 7.94 8.51
CA THR A 110 -4.40 7.69 9.18
C THR A 110 -4.19 7.02 10.53
N PHE A 111 -4.99 7.40 11.52
CA PHE A 111 -4.93 6.89 12.90
C PHE A 111 -6.29 6.43 13.44
N ALA A 112 -7.31 6.39 12.59
CA ALA A 112 -8.67 6.02 12.98
C ALA A 112 -9.37 5.25 11.87
N GLY A 113 -10.20 4.28 12.27
CA GLY A 113 -10.67 3.21 11.40
C GLY A 113 -9.63 2.09 11.33
N GLY A 114 -10.07 0.84 11.23
CA GLY A 114 -9.17 -0.30 11.09
C GLY A 114 -8.91 -0.67 9.62
N PHE A 115 -9.58 -0.04 8.66
CA PHE A 115 -9.30 -0.21 7.25
C PHE A 115 -9.28 1.16 6.60
N ASN A 116 -8.15 1.51 6.01
CA ASN A 116 -7.96 2.73 5.24
C ASN A 116 -7.23 2.35 3.95
N SER A 117 -7.85 2.56 2.80
CA SER A 117 -7.28 2.15 1.52
C SER A 117 -7.81 2.97 0.34
N PHE A 118 -7.30 2.64 -0.85
CA PHE A 118 -7.60 3.30 -2.12
C PHE A 118 -7.42 4.83 -2.07
N PRO A 119 -6.26 5.33 -1.57
CA PRO A 119 -5.99 6.75 -1.51
C PRO A 119 -5.79 7.34 -2.90
N MET A 120 -6.30 8.54 -3.15
CA MET A 120 -5.98 9.33 -4.34
C MET A 120 -5.87 10.80 -3.98
N PHE A 121 -4.82 11.47 -4.46
CA PHE A 121 -4.71 12.92 -4.36
C PHE A 121 -5.46 13.60 -5.51
N SER A 122 -6.08 14.73 -5.18
CA SER A 122 -6.55 15.71 -6.16
C SER A 122 -5.38 16.21 -7.03
N PRO A 123 -5.61 16.61 -8.30
CA PRO A 123 -4.54 17.03 -9.20
C PRO A 123 -3.71 18.22 -8.70
N ASP A 124 -4.29 19.10 -7.88
CA ASP A 124 -3.60 20.24 -7.28
C ASP A 124 -2.92 19.93 -5.94
N GLY A 125 -3.05 18.69 -5.45
CA GLY A 125 -2.45 18.20 -4.21
C GLY A 125 -3.06 18.77 -2.94
N LYS A 126 -4.22 19.45 -3.02
CA LYS A 126 -4.84 20.10 -1.85
C LYS A 126 -5.81 19.22 -1.11
N GLN A 127 -6.18 18.08 -1.67
CA GLN A 127 -7.13 17.14 -1.09
C GLN A 127 -6.73 15.71 -1.34
N VAL A 128 -7.11 14.83 -0.41
CA VAL A 128 -6.98 13.38 -0.53
C VAL A 128 -8.33 12.72 -0.29
N VAL A 129 -8.65 11.74 -1.14
CA VAL A 129 -9.81 10.85 -0.98
C VAL A 129 -9.32 9.46 -0.60
N TRP A 130 -10.04 8.76 0.27
CA TRP A 130 -9.77 7.36 0.60
C TRP A 130 -11.04 6.63 1.08
N VAL A 131 -11.00 5.31 1.12
CA VAL A 131 -12.06 4.46 1.67
C VAL A 131 -11.70 4.09 3.11
N SER A 132 -12.66 4.20 4.04
CA SER A 132 -12.45 3.80 5.44
C SER A 132 -13.68 3.20 6.11
N ASP A 133 -13.45 2.33 7.09
CA ASP A 133 -14.48 1.82 8.02
C ASP A 133 -14.64 2.70 9.28
N ARG A 134 -14.02 3.89 9.30
CA ARG A 134 -14.17 4.85 10.39
C ARG A 134 -15.65 5.21 10.59
N ASN A 135 -16.08 5.19 11.86
CA ASN A 135 -17.47 5.40 12.27
C ASN A 135 -18.48 4.38 11.74
N ALA A 136 -18.01 3.24 11.20
CA ALA A 136 -18.89 2.15 10.80
C ALA A 136 -19.75 1.67 11.97
N THR A 137 -21.04 1.50 11.70
CA THR A 137 -22.02 0.98 12.67
C THR A 137 -22.26 -0.51 12.49
N SER A 138 -21.86 -1.07 11.35
CA SER A 138 -22.01 -2.49 11.03
C SER A 138 -20.78 -3.04 10.30
N ARG A 139 -20.62 -4.38 10.30
CA ARG A 139 -19.47 -5.04 9.67
C ARG A 139 -19.53 -4.89 8.15
N GLY A 140 -18.41 -4.50 7.56
CA GLY A 140 -18.29 -4.32 6.11
C GLY A 140 -18.83 -2.99 5.60
N GLU A 141 -19.23 -2.10 6.51
CA GLU A 141 -19.55 -0.72 6.17
C GLU A 141 -18.26 0.04 5.88
N PHE A 142 -18.17 0.60 4.67
CA PHE A 142 -17.08 1.45 4.22
C PHE A 142 -17.66 2.73 3.64
N ASN A 143 -17.06 3.85 3.98
CA ASN A 143 -17.42 5.16 3.45
C ASN A 143 -16.22 5.75 2.69
N VAL A 144 -16.51 6.65 1.76
CA VAL A 144 -15.50 7.46 1.07
C VAL A 144 -15.31 8.75 1.86
N PHE A 145 -14.08 9.02 2.28
CA PHE A 145 -13.69 10.21 3.01
C PHE A 145 -12.90 11.14 2.10
N LEU A 146 -13.14 12.43 2.25
CA LEU A 146 -12.39 13.51 1.62
C LEU A 146 -11.83 14.39 2.74
N ALA A 147 -10.56 14.74 2.64
CA ALA A 147 -9.94 15.71 3.54
C ALA A 147 -9.05 16.68 2.76
N ASP A 148 -8.94 17.89 3.28
CA ASP A 148 -7.92 18.83 2.84
C ASP A 148 -6.54 18.32 3.28
N TRP A 149 -5.57 18.42 2.37
CA TRP A 149 -4.19 18.04 2.58
C TRP A 149 -3.38 19.29 2.91
N VAL A 150 -2.81 19.30 4.12
CA VAL A 150 -1.97 20.40 4.61
C VAL A 150 -0.53 19.89 4.67
N PRO A 151 0.41 20.49 3.91
CA PRO A 151 1.81 20.07 3.86
C PRO A 151 2.57 20.16 5.18
#